data_AF-A0A8T0TNA0-F1
#
_entry.id   AF-A0A8T0TNA0-F1
#
_cell.length_a   1.000
_cell.length_b   1.000
_cell.length_c   1.000
_cell.angle_alpha   90.00
_cell.angle_beta   90.00
_cell.angle_gamma   90.00
#
_symmetry.space_group_name_H-M   'P 1'
#
loop_
_entity.id
_entity.type
_entity.pdbx_description
1 polymer ?
#
loop_
_entity_poly.entity_id
_entity_poly.type
_entity_poly.pdbx_seq_one_letter_code
_entity_poly.pdbx_strand_id
1 'polypeptide(L)'
;MTITIEQPQLDAVAERKAPAGGDPAELVLDGGFVVPDANAFGNTFRDYNAESERKKTVEEFYRVNHIRQTHEFVSRMRAEYGRLDRTEMGIWDCIELLNEFIDDSDPDLDMPQIEHLLQTAEAIRKDYPDQDWLHLTGLIHDLGKVLLHPSFGELPQWAVVGDTFPVGCAFDECNVHFKYFKENPDYHNPKFNTKFGVYSEGCGLDNVLMSWGHDDYMYLVSAGIIQTTEQFFEHPAPAAAVFLNVQIVSFSPSQVAKENKTTLPSAGLFIIRYHSFYPLHKHGAYTHLMNEEDKENLKWLHVFNKYDLYSKSNVRIDVEKVKPYYMSLIDKYFPAKLRW
;
A
#
# COMPACT_ATOMS: atom_id res chain seq x y z
N MET A 1 7.79 -32.78 -64.84
CA MET A 1 6.84 -32.90 -63.72
C MET A 1 7.67 -33.39 -62.55
N THR A 2 8.18 -32.49 -61.72
CA THR A 2 9.01 -32.86 -60.57
C THR A 2 8.94 -31.74 -59.55
N ILE A 3 8.36 -32.02 -58.38
CA ILE A 3 8.55 -31.26 -57.16
C ILE A 3 8.60 -32.27 -56.03
N THR A 4 9.72 -32.30 -55.31
CA THR A 4 9.78 -32.40 -53.85
C THR A 4 11.19 -31.96 -53.41
N ILE A 5 11.27 -30.77 -52.80
CA ILE A 5 11.60 -30.49 -51.38
C ILE A 5 13.03 -30.85 -51.00
N GLU A 6 13.81 -29.82 -50.68
CA GLU A 6 14.71 -29.76 -49.53
C GLU A 6 15.05 -28.28 -49.25
N GLN A 7 14.85 -27.82 -48.02
CA GLN A 7 15.63 -26.70 -47.46
C GLN A 7 16.77 -27.33 -46.68
N PRO A 8 17.97 -26.72 -46.68
CA PRO A 8 18.35 -26.10 -45.41
C PRO A 8 19.22 -24.84 -45.51
N GLN A 9 19.11 -24.08 -44.42
CA GLN A 9 20.07 -23.18 -43.79
C GLN A 9 20.45 -21.86 -44.47
N LEU A 10 20.32 -20.79 -43.69
CA LEU A 10 21.23 -19.65 -43.72
C LEU A 10 21.24 -18.98 -42.34
N ASP A 11 22.36 -19.14 -41.65
CA ASP A 11 22.86 -18.18 -40.66
C ASP A 11 23.01 -16.82 -41.34
N ALA A 12 22.52 -15.75 -40.71
CA ALA A 12 23.01 -14.40 -40.96
C ALA A 12 22.70 -13.48 -39.78
N VAL A 13 23.77 -13.11 -39.09
CA VAL A 13 23.87 -11.93 -38.24
C VAL A 13 23.62 -10.67 -39.10
N ALA A 14 22.65 -9.84 -38.71
CA ALA A 14 22.55 -8.43 -39.11
C ALA A 14 21.56 -7.75 -38.14
N GLU A 15 21.98 -6.89 -37.23
CA GLU A 15 22.35 -5.47 -37.38
C GLU A 15 21.42 -4.67 -36.47
N ARG A 16 22.02 -4.00 -35.47
CA ARG A 16 21.33 -3.07 -34.58
C ARG A 16 20.81 -1.89 -35.40
N LYS A 17 19.51 -1.62 -35.31
CA LYS A 17 18.94 -0.30 -35.58
C LYS A 17 18.44 0.29 -34.26
N ALA A 18 19.09 1.37 -33.82
CA ALA A 18 18.54 2.26 -32.81
C ALA A 18 17.36 3.03 -33.42
N PRO A 19 16.23 3.18 -32.73
CA PRO A 19 15.30 4.27 -33.01
C PRO A 19 15.81 5.52 -32.28
N ALA A 20 16.12 6.54 -33.07
CA ALA A 20 16.26 7.90 -32.59
C ALA A 20 14.86 8.49 -32.34
N GLY A 21 14.66 9.10 -31.16
CA GLY A 21 13.47 9.87 -30.82
C GLY A 21 12.65 9.24 -29.69
N GLY A 22 13.14 9.33 -28.45
CA GLY A 22 12.39 9.02 -27.23
C GLY A 22 12.21 10.28 -26.37
N ASP A 23 11.01 10.43 -25.81
CA ASP A 23 10.53 11.48 -24.91
C ASP A 23 11.39 11.55 -23.62
N PRO A 24 11.67 12.72 -23.00
CA PRO A 24 12.46 12.80 -21.76
C PRO A 24 11.82 12.16 -20.52
N ALA A 25 10.68 11.47 -20.68
CA ALA A 25 9.91 10.84 -19.61
C ALA A 25 10.06 9.31 -19.54
N GLU A 26 10.94 8.71 -20.35
CA GLU A 26 11.34 7.31 -20.11
C GLU A 26 12.32 7.30 -18.94
N LEU A 27 11.83 6.94 -17.74
CA LEU A 27 12.67 6.49 -16.62
C LEU A 27 13.47 5.28 -17.13
N VAL A 28 14.65 5.53 -17.69
CA VAL A 28 15.57 4.49 -18.14
C VAL A 28 15.98 3.70 -16.90
N LEU A 29 15.45 2.48 -16.80
CA LEU A 29 15.76 1.47 -15.81
C LEU A 29 17.20 0.95 -16.03
N ASP A 30 18.21 1.78 -15.76
CA ASP A 30 19.63 1.39 -15.91
C ASP A 30 20.27 0.94 -14.58
N GLY A 31 19.48 0.83 -13.50
CA GLY A 31 19.93 0.43 -12.16
C GLY A 31 19.98 -1.10 -12.00
N GLY A 32 21.18 -1.63 -11.74
CA GLY A 32 21.54 -3.05 -11.72
C GLY A 32 20.89 -3.97 -10.66
N PHE A 33 19.66 -3.71 -10.21
CA PHE A 33 18.82 -4.72 -9.55
C PHE A 33 18.19 -5.65 -10.59
N VAL A 34 18.67 -6.90 -10.60
CA VAL A 34 18.13 -7.97 -11.43
C VAL A 34 16.93 -8.58 -10.72
N VAL A 35 15.76 -8.49 -11.35
CA VAL A 35 14.55 -9.15 -10.86
C VAL A 35 14.79 -10.66 -10.86
N PRO A 36 14.63 -11.37 -9.73
CA PRO A 36 14.82 -12.80 -9.68
C PRO A 36 13.70 -13.53 -10.44
N ASP A 37 14.04 -14.67 -11.04
CA ASP A 37 13.09 -15.48 -11.83
C ASP A 37 12.04 -16.19 -10.94
N ALA A 38 12.26 -16.27 -9.61
CA ALA A 38 11.38 -16.91 -8.64
C ALA A 38 11.49 -16.27 -7.24
N ASN A 39 10.45 -16.44 -6.41
CA ASN A 39 10.39 -15.96 -5.03
C ASN A 39 11.27 -16.79 -4.08
N ALA A 40 11.29 -16.45 -2.78
CA ALA A 40 12.13 -17.14 -1.78
C ALA A 40 11.81 -18.64 -1.62
N PHE A 41 10.65 -19.09 -2.12
CA PHE A 41 10.19 -20.48 -2.12
C PHE A 41 10.36 -21.19 -3.48
N GLY A 42 10.92 -20.52 -4.49
CA GLY A 42 11.13 -21.08 -5.83
C GLY A 42 9.89 -21.04 -6.73
N ASN A 43 8.85 -20.28 -6.37
CA ASN A 43 7.61 -20.12 -7.14
C ASN A 43 7.58 -18.77 -7.88
N THR A 44 6.58 -18.60 -8.76
CA THR A 44 6.29 -17.29 -9.34
C THR A 44 5.77 -16.34 -8.24
N PHE A 45 6.26 -15.10 -8.23
CA PHE A 45 5.81 -14.08 -7.28
C PHE A 45 4.29 -13.86 -7.35
N ARG A 46 3.64 -13.74 -6.18
CA ARG A 46 2.20 -13.48 -6.05
C ARG A 46 1.31 -14.50 -6.77
N ASP A 47 1.73 -15.76 -6.84
CA ASP A 47 0.89 -16.83 -7.36
C ASP A 47 -0.07 -17.37 -6.29
N TYR A 48 -1.28 -16.81 -6.24
CA TYR A 48 -2.35 -17.24 -5.33
C TYR A 48 -3.01 -18.57 -5.74
N ASN A 49 -2.70 -19.09 -6.94
CA ASN A 49 -3.29 -20.32 -7.46
C ASN A 49 -2.36 -21.53 -7.33
N ALA A 50 -1.04 -21.30 -7.25
CA ALA A 50 -0.04 -22.33 -7.00
C ALA A 50 -0.40 -23.18 -5.78
N GLU A 51 -0.32 -24.50 -5.94
CA GLU A 51 -0.42 -25.41 -4.80
C GLU A 51 0.77 -25.20 -3.87
N SER A 52 0.51 -24.69 -2.67
CA SER A 52 1.48 -24.46 -1.62
C SER A 52 0.85 -24.72 -0.26
N GLU A 53 1.68 -25.01 0.75
CA GLU A 53 1.23 -25.18 2.13
C GLU A 53 0.50 -23.92 2.67
N ARG A 54 0.83 -22.73 2.14
CA ARG A 54 0.23 -21.46 2.54
C ARG A 54 -1.08 -21.12 1.83
N LYS A 55 -1.41 -21.78 0.70
CA LYS A 55 -2.57 -21.44 -0.15
C LYS A 55 -3.88 -21.33 0.64
N LYS A 56 -4.17 -22.31 1.49
CA LYS A 56 -5.41 -22.33 2.30
C LYS A 56 -5.45 -21.19 3.32
N THR A 57 -4.32 -20.89 3.93
CA THR A 57 -4.19 -19.79 4.90
C THR A 57 -4.40 -18.45 4.23
N VAL A 58 -3.78 -18.22 3.07
CA VAL A 58 -3.91 -16.97 2.28
C VAL A 58 -5.33 -16.81 1.75
N GLU A 59 -5.96 -17.87 1.24
CA GLU A 59 -7.34 -17.81 0.75
C GLU A 59 -8.34 -17.51 1.88
N GLU A 60 -8.20 -18.15 3.05
CA GLU A 60 -9.04 -17.88 4.22
C GLU A 60 -8.83 -16.47 4.76
N PHE A 61 -7.58 -16.00 4.78
CA PHE A 61 -7.23 -14.62 5.13
C PHE A 61 -8.02 -13.62 4.26
N TYR A 62 -7.92 -13.74 2.93
CA TYR A 62 -8.57 -12.83 2.00
C TYR A 62 -10.09 -12.97 2.04
N ARG A 63 -10.62 -14.18 2.27
CA ARG A 63 -12.05 -14.37 2.51
C ARG A 63 -12.54 -13.53 3.69
N VAL A 64 -11.87 -13.61 4.84
CA VAL A 64 -12.27 -12.87 6.03
C VAL A 64 -12.08 -11.36 5.85
N ASN A 65 -10.97 -10.95 5.24
CA ASN A 65 -10.70 -9.54 4.90
C ASN A 65 -11.84 -8.97 4.04
N HIS A 66 -12.13 -9.58 2.88
CA HIS A 66 -13.12 -9.06 1.94
C HIS A 66 -14.53 -9.02 2.52
N ILE A 67 -14.88 -9.95 3.43
CA ILE A 67 -16.20 -9.95 4.07
C ILE A 67 -16.33 -8.83 5.11
N ARG A 68 -15.25 -8.52 5.83
CA ARG A 68 -15.29 -7.68 7.04
C ARG A 68 -14.84 -6.24 6.83
N GLN A 69 -14.09 -5.95 5.78
CA GLN A 69 -13.71 -4.59 5.39
C GLN A 69 -14.93 -3.87 4.78
N THR A 70 -15.75 -3.28 5.64
CA THR A 70 -16.90 -2.44 5.26
C THR A 70 -16.57 -0.97 5.43
N HIS A 71 -17.32 -0.09 4.75
CA HIS A 71 -17.22 1.36 4.92
C HIS A 71 -17.36 1.76 6.40
N GLU A 72 -18.30 1.15 7.13
CA GLU A 72 -18.49 1.38 8.57
C GLU A 72 -17.26 0.95 9.39
N PHE A 73 -16.76 -0.26 9.16
CA PHE A 73 -15.59 -0.79 9.85
C PHE A 73 -14.40 0.15 9.68
N VAL A 74 -14.06 0.48 8.43
CA VAL A 74 -12.90 1.31 8.12
C VAL A 74 -13.05 2.72 8.69
N SER A 75 -14.24 3.33 8.60
CA SER A 75 -14.50 4.65 9.17
C SER A 75 -14.23 4.66 10.69
N ARG A 76 -14.67 3.62 11.40
CA ARG A 76 -14.42 3.46 12.83
C ARG A 76 -12.93 3.28 13.12
N MET A 77 -12.24 2.42 12.37
CA MET A 77 -10.80 2.18 12.57
C MET A 77 -9.99 3.46 12.37
N ARG A 78 -10.24 4.21 11.29
CA ARG A 78 -9.57 5.48 11.01
C ARG A 78 -9.84 6.53 12.11
N ALA A 79 -11.07 6.61 12.61
CA ALA A 79 -11.40 7.49 13.73
C ALA A 79 -10.74 7.07 15.06
N GLU A 80 -10.58 5.76 15.27
CA GLU A 80 -9.98 5.22 16.48
C GLU A 80 -8.46 5.38 16.49
N TYR A 81 -7.80 4.95 15.42
CA TYR A 81 -6.35 4.90 15.30
C TYR A 81 -5.73 6.20 14.81
N GLY A 82 -6.51 7.06 14.15
CA GLY A 82 -6.05 8.40 13.79
C GLY A 82 -5.71 9.28 15.01
N ARG A 83 -6.17 8.93 16.22
CA ARG A 83 -5.83 9.69 17.43
C ARG A 83 -4.36 9.58 17.85
N LEU A 84 -3.63 8.58 17.33
CA LEU A 84 -2.22 8.31 17.61
C LEU A 84 -1.90 8.40 19.13
N ASP A 85 -2.74 7.74 19.93
CA ASP A 85 -2.72 7.78 21.39
C ASP A 85 -2.37 6.42 22.03
N ARG A 86 -1.79 5.50 21.25
CA ARG A 86 -1.38 4.17 21.72
C ARG A 86 -0.04 4.23 22.44
N THR A 87 0.95 4.86 21.82
CA THR A 87 2.29 4.98 22.42
C THR A 87 3.10 6.13 21.81
N GLU A 88 4.26 6.40 22.40
CA GLU A 88 5.26 7.33 21.88
C GLU A 88 6.62 6.60 21.77
N MET A 89 7.13 6.41 20.55
CA MET A 89 8.38 5.67 20.30
C MET A 89 9.08 6.17 19.02
N GLY A 90 10.38 5.88 18.88
CA GLY A 90 11.13 6.16 17.67
C GLY A 90 10.82 5.15 16.55
N ILE A 91 11.14 5.52 15.31
CA ILE A 91 10.97 4.63 14.14
C ILE A 91 11.78 3.34 14.31
N TRP A 92 13.02 3.43 14.80
CA TRP A 92 13.87 2.25 14.96
C TRP A 92 13.36 1.32 16.08
N ASP A 93 12.80 1.88 17.15
CA ASP A 93 12.15 1.08 18.21
C ASP A 93 10.96 0.29 17.63
N CYS A 94 10.20 0.89 16.71
CA CYS A 94 9.11 0.21 16.00
C CYS A 94 9.62 -0.93 15.10
N ILE A 95 10.75 -0.72 14.39
CA ILE A 95 11.39 -1.75 13.57
C ILE A 95 11.79 -2.95 14.44
N GLU A 96 12.37 -2.70 15.61
CA GLU A 96 12.77 -3.76 16.54
C GLU A 96 11.56 -4.50 17.12
N LEU A 97 10.44 -3.81 17.36
CA LEU A 97 9.18 -4.42 17.82
C LEU A 97 8.55 -5.36 16.78
N LEU A 98 8.65 -5.02 15.49
CA LEU A 98 8.10 -5.83 14.41
C LEU A 98 8.87 -7.13 14.13
N ASN A 99 10.06 -7.28 14.72
CA ASN A 99 10.88 -8.48 14.56
C ASN A 99 10.22 -9.75 15.14
N GLU A 100 9.14 -9.60 15.92
CA GLU A 100 8.38 -10.70 16.53
C GLU A 100 7.23 -11.24 15.65
N PHE A 101 6.92 -10.61 14.52
CA PHE A 101 5.75 -10.95 13.68
C PHE A 101 6.12 -11.51 12.30
N ILE A 102 5.29 -12.43 11.81
CA ILE A 102 5.33 -13.01 10.47
C ILE A 102 4.02 -12.65 9.76
N ASP A 103 4.09 -12.13 8.53
CA ASP A 103 2.93 -11.73 7.72
C ASP A 103 2.25 -12.95 7.08
N ASP A 104 1.02 -13.25 7.47
CA ASP A 104 0.27 -14.41 6.98
C ASP A 104 -0.25 -14.25 5.55
N SER A 105 -0.37 -13.01 5.06
CA SER A 105 -0.91 -12.69 3.73
C SER A 105 0.11 -12.85 2.60
N ASP A 106 1.40 -12.76 2.93
CA ASP A 106 2.50 -12.81 1.96
C ASP A 106 2.78 -14.26 1.51
N PRO A 107 2.58 -14.62 0.23
CA PRO A 107 2.92 -15.96 -0.25
C PRO A 107 4.43 -16.13 -0.52
N ASP A 108 5.23 -15.07 -0.42
CA ASP A 108 6.59 -15.00 -0.95
C ASP A 108 7.70 -15.00 0.13
N LEU A 109 7.38 -14.82 1.42
CA LEU A 109 8.38 -14.71 2.49
C LEU A 109 7.95 -15.30 3.86
N ASP A 110 8.93 -15.87 4.59
CA ASP A 110 8.81 -16.31 5.99
C ASP A 110 10.09 -15.91 6.76
N MET A 111 10.27 -14.60 6.96
CA MET A 111 11.44 -14.04 7.65
C MET A 111 11.05 -12.86 8.54
N PRO A 112 11.90 -12.47 9.50
CA PRO A 112 11.59 -11.34 10.37
C PRO A 112 11.43 -10.04 9.57
N GLN A 113 10.44 -9.23 9.94
CA GLN A 113 10.03 -8.03 9.19
C GLN A 113 11.19 -7.05 8.93
N ILE A 114 12.14 -6.90 9.86
CA ILE A 114 13.31 -6.01 9.70
C ILE A 114 14.16 -6.35 8.46
N GLU A 115 14.28 -7.63 8.11
CA GLU A 115 15.06 -8.04 6.94
C GLU A 115 14.38 -7.60 5.65
N HIS A 116 13.05 -7.74 5.56
CA HIS A 116 12.26 -7.25 4.42
C HIS A 116 12.40 -5.73 4.24
N LEU A 117 12.28 -4.97 5.33
CA LEU A 117 12.43 -3.52 5.32
C LEU A 117 13.82 -3.10 4.81
N LEU A 118 14.87 -3.75 5.31
CA LEU A 118 16.26 -3.45 4.92
C LEU A 118 16.58 -3.94 3.50
N GLN A 119 16.07 -5.09 3.06
CA GLN A 119 16.23 -5.58 1.69
C GLN A 119 15.61 -4.61 0.69
N THR A 120 14.39 -4.14 0.97
CA THR A 120 13.71 -3.14 0.15
C THR A 120 14.52 -1.85 0.10
N ALA A 121 14.91 -1.31 1.26
CA ALA A 121 15.64 -0.06 1.34
C ALA A 121 17.03 -0.11 0.69
N GLU A 122 17.81 -1.18 0.91
CA GLU A 122 19.14 -1.33 0.32
C GLU A 122 19.09 -1.60 -1.19
N ALA A 123 18.07 -2.32 -1.68
CA ALA A 123 17.88 -2.53 -3.10
C ALA A 123 17.53 -1.22 -3.83
N ILE A 124 16.67 -0.39 -3.25
CA ILE A 124 16.40 0.97 -3.73
C ILE A 124 17.69 1.80 -3.70
N ARG A 125 18.41 1.79 -2.58
CA ARG A 125 19.65 2.57 -2.39
C ARG A 125 20.73 2.27 -3.42
N LYS A 126 20.82 1.01 -3.85
CA LYS A 126 21.76 0.58 -4.88
C LYS A 126 21.45 1.22 -6.24
N ASP A 127 20.17 1.30 -6.61
CA ASP A 127 19.73 1.77 -7.92
C ASP A 127 19.49 3.28 -7.96
N TYR A 128 19.12 3.91 -6.84
CA TYR A 128 18.78 5.33 -6.73
C TYR A 128 19.60 6.05 -5.65
N PRO A 129 20.94 6.02 -5.68
CA PRO A 129 21.80 6.45 -4.56
C PRO A 129 21.56 7.90 -4.07
N ASP A 130 21.02 8.77 -4.94
CA ASP A 130 20.74 10.18 -4.63
C ASP A 130 19.31 10.43 -4.10
N GLN A 131 18.46 9.41 -4.01
CA GLN A 131 17.06 9.52 -3.57
C GLN A 131 16.88 9.04 -2.13
N ASP A 132 17.55 9.69 -1.19
CA ASP A 132 17.58 9.26 0.22
C ASP A 132 16.20 9.15 0.89
N TRP A 133 15.22 9.98 0.50
CA TRP A 133 13.83 9.88 0.96
C TRP A 133 13.17 8.56 0.52
N LEU A 134 13.53 8.04 -0.66
CA LEU A 134 13.00 6.78 -1.17
C LEU A 134 13.63 5.58 -0.44
N HIS A 135 14.89 5.70 -0.02
CA HIS A 135 15.55 4.69 0.82
C HIS A 135 14.82 4.59 2.16
N LEU A 136 14.52 5.73 2.77
CA LEU A 136 13.75 5.78 4.02
C LEU A 136 12.32 5.26 3.82
N THR A 137 11.67 5.61 2.71
CA THR A 137 10.34 5.08 2.36
C THR A 137 10.36 3.54 2.30
N GLY A 138 11.40 2.97 1.67
CA GLY A 138 11.72 1.53 1.70
C GLY A 138 11.80 0.94 3.11
N LEU A 139 12.47 1.64 4.03
CA LEU A 139 12.62 1.16 5.40
C LEU A 139 11.32 1.20 6.20
N ILE A 140 10.42 2.16 5.94
CA ILE A 140 9.30 2.45 6.83
C ILE A 140 7.92 2.03 6.31
N HIS A 141 7.80 1.65 5.03
CA HIS A 141 6.50 1.38 4.39
C HIS A 141 5.59 0.44 5.18
N ASP A 142 6.20 -0.59 5.77
CA ASP A 142 5.50 -1.70 6.41
C ASP A 142 5.34 -1.51 7.94
N LEU A 143 5.76 -0.37 8.51
CA LEU A 143 5.74 -0.18 9.97
C LEU A 143 4.33 -0.10 10.56
N GLY A 144 3.31 0.14 9.74
CA GLY A 144 1.92 0.06 10.17
C GLY A 144 1.48 -1.33 10.62
N LYS A 145 2.27 -2.38 10.32
CA LYS A 145 2.06 -3.74 10.83
C LYS A 145 2.12 -3.83 12.35
N VAL A 146 2.60 -2.79 13.02
CA VAL A 146 2.68 -2.72 14.48
C VAL A 146 1.30 -2.80 15.15
N LEU A 147 0.22 -2.59 14.39
CA LEU A 147 -1.16 -2.87 14.80
C LEU A 147 -1.41 -4.31 15.28
N LEU A 148 -0.56 -5.27 14.88
CA LEU A 148 -0.59 -6.65 15.38
C LEU A 148 -0.13 -6.77 16.84
N HIS A 149 0.65 -5.81 17.32
CA HIS A 149 1.23 -5.87 18.66
C HIS A 149 0.20 -5.44 19.73
N PRO A 150 0.17 -6.09 20.92
CA PRO A 150 -0.79 -5.79 21.99
C PRO A 150 -0.85 -4.33 22.41
N SER A 151 0.29 -3.62 22.42
CA SER A 151 0.33 -2.17 22.72
C SER A 151 -0.44 -1.30 21.72
N PHE A 152 -0.79 -1.84 20.56
CA PHE A 152 -1.49 -1.14 19.47
C PHE A 152 -2.88 -1.74 19.22
N GLY A 153 -3.33 -2.67 20.05
CA GLY A 153 -4.69 -3.21 20.02
C GLY A 153 -4.81 -4.63 19.48
N GLU A 154 -3.70 -5.30 19.11
CA GLU A 154 -3.69 -6.72 18.74
C GLU A 154 -4.73 -7.04 17.64
N LEU A 155 -4.71 -6.24 16.58
CA LEU A 155 -5.68 -6.42 15.50
C LEU A 155 -5.43 -7.76 14.79
N PRO A 156 -6.49 -8.44 14.35
CA PRO A 156 -6.33 -9.64 13.55
C PRO A 156 -5.65 -9.29 12.21
N GLN A 157 -4.82 -10.20 11.68
CA GLN A 157 -4.03 -9.94 10.46
C GLN A 157 -4.87 -9.39 9.29
N TRP A 158 -6.11 -9.88 9.09
CA TRP A 158 -6.99 -9.42 8.01
C TRP A 158 -7.33 -7.92 8.08
N ALA A 159 -7.17 -7.29 9.24
CA ALA A 159 -7.37 -5.86 9.46
C ALA A 159 -6.05 -5.07 9.51
N VAL A 160 -4.93 -5.68 9.10
CA VAL A 160 -3.59 -5.07 9.15
C VAL A 160 -2.83 -5.24 7.82
N VAL A 161 -2.75 -6.46 7.29
CA VAL A 161 -1.92 -6.78 6.11
C VAL A 161 -2.77 -7.06 4.87
N GLY A 162 -2.12 -7.40 3.75
CA GLY A 162 -2.75 -7.77 2.49
C GLY A 162 -3.07 -6.62 1.55
N ASP A 163 -3.44 -6.97 0.31
CA ASP A 163 -3.81 -6.01 -0.72
C ASP A 163 -4.98 -5.12 -0.29
N THR A 164 -4.89 -3.83 -0.60
CA THR A 164 -5.91 -2.84 -0.25
C THR A 164 -6.83 -2.50 -1.41
N PHE A 165 -8.03 -2.03 -1.09
CA PHE A 165 -9.05 -1.62 -2.06
C PHE A 165 -9.95 -0.51 -1.48
N PRO A 166 -10.57 0.35 -2.31
CA PRO A 166 -11.54 1.33 -1.85
C PRO A 166 -12.78 0.66 -1.26
N VAL A 167 -13.21 1.12 -0.08
CA VAL A 167 -14.55 0.83 0.45
C VAL A 167 -15.50 1.98 0.07
N GLY A 168 -16.81 1.77 0.10
CA GLY A 168 -17.78 2.83 -0.23
C GLY A 168 -18.05 3.06 -1.71
N CYS A 169 -17.42 2.29 -2.60
CA CYS A 169 -17.77 2.16 -4.02
C CYS A 169 -17.76 0.69 -4.46
N ALA A 170 -18.16 0.41 -5.71
CA ALA A 170 -18.19 -0.94 -6.23
C ALA A 170 -16.78 -1.55 -6.23
N PHE A 171 -16.67 -2.79 -5.78
CA PHE A 171 -15.42 -3.55 -5.82
C PHE A 171 -15.11 -4.01 -7.26
N ASP A 172 -13.86 -3.86 -7.68
CA ASP A 172 -13.37 -4.29 -8.99
C ASP A 172 -13.03 -5.79 -9.01
N GLU A 173 -13.26 -6.46 -10.14
CA GLU A 173 -13.02 -7.90 -10.30
C GLU A 173 -11.53 -8.28 -10.28
N CYS A 174 -10.61 -7.31 -10.46
CA CYS A 174 -9.17 -7.55 -10.34
C CYS A 174 -8.68 -7.71 -8.90
N ASN A 175 -9.50 -7.43 -7.89
CA ASN A 175 -9.17 -7.72 -6.51
C ASN A 175 -8.90 -9.22 -6.35
N VAL A 176 -7.85 -9.58 -5.60
CA VAL A 176 -7.51 -10.97 -5.29
C VAL A 176 -8.72 -11.66 -4.66
N HIS A 177 -9.01 -12.92 -5.03
CA HIS A 177 -10.16 -13.68 -4.53
C HIS A 177 -11.51 -12.91 -4.54
N PHE A 178 -11.80 -12.15 -5.61
CA PHE A 178 -13.00 -11.32 -5.75
C PHE A 178 -14.33 -11.99 -5.36
N LYS A 179 -14.44 -13.31 -5.57
CA LYS A 179 -15.63 -14.11 -5.25
C LYS A 179 -16.18 -13.89 -3.83
N TYR A 180 -15.33 -13.58 -2.85
CA TYR A 180 -15.74 -13.40 -1.46
C TYR A 180 -16.37 -12.04 -1.16
N PHE A 181 -16.19 -11.03 -2.03
CA PHE A 181 -16.88 -9.76 -1.85
C PHE A 181 -18.40 -9.89 -1.92
N LYS A 182 -18.95 -10.91 -2.58
CA LYS A 182 -20.40 -11.17 -2.62
C LYS A 182 -21.01 -11.41 -1.23
N GLU A 183 -20.19 -11.80 -0.26
CA GLU A 183 -20.59 -11.99 1.14
C GLU A 183 -20.41 -10.71 1.99
N ASN A 184 -19.76 -9.68 1.46
CA ASN A 184 -19.61 -8.39 2.14
C ASN A 184 -20.96 -7.64 2.17
N PRO A 185 -21.41 -7.13 3.33
CA PRO A 185 -22.65 -6.36 3.44
C PRO A 185 -22.74 -5.15 2.49
N ASP A 186 -21.61 -4.54 2.14
CA ASP A 186 -21.55 -3.37 1.26
C ASP A 186 -21.67 -3.71 -0.23
N TYR A 187 -21.44 -4.96 -0.62
CA TYR A 187 -21.45 -5.38 -2.03
C TYR A 187 -22.81 -5.16 -2.71
N HIS A 188 -23.90 -5.43 -1.98
CA HIS A 188 -25.27 -5.23 -2.47
C HIS A 188 -25.91 -3.93 -1.96
N ASN A 189 -25.16 -3.11 -1.22
CA ASN A 189 -25.68 -1.87 -0.66
C ASN A 189 -25.82 -0.81 -1.77
N PRO A 190 -27.04 -0.27 -2.05
CA PRO A 190 -27.26 0.69 -3.13
C PRO A 190 -26.48 2.00 -2.98
N LYS A 191 -25.97 2.31 -1.77
CA LYS A 191 -25.10 3.48 -1.55
C LYS A 191 -23.69 3.27 -2.08
N PHE A 192 -23.21 2.02 -2.10
CA PHE A 192 -21.81 1.69 -2.36
C PHE A 192 -21.62 0.89 -3.65
N ASN A 193 -22.63 0.13 -4.10
CA ASN A 193 -22.49 -0.80 -5.23
C ASN A 193 -22.46 -0.16 -6.63
N THR A 194 -22.16 1.13 -6.74
CA THR A 194 -22.00 1.84 -8.02
C THR A 194 -20.54 2.22 -8.22
N LYS A 195 -20.16 2.53 -9.48
CA LYS A 195 -18.77 2.89 -9.85
C LYS A 195 -18.13 3.95 -8.92
N PHE A 196 -18.93 4.93 -8.49
CA PHE A 196 -18.48 6.00 -7.63
C PHE A 196 -18.92 5.82 -6.18
N GLY A 197 -20.05 5.15 -5.93
CA GLY A 197 -20.61 4.99 -4.59
C GLY A 197 -20.78 6.34 -3.89
N VAL A 198 -20.01 6.57 -2.82
CA VAL A 198 -19.98 7.85 -2.08
C VAL A 198 -19.01 8.90 -2.62
N TYR A 199 -18.18 8.56 -3.61
CA TYR A 199 -17.14 9.44 -4.14
C TYR A 199 -17.60 10.22 -5.37
N SER A 200 -16.80 11.21 -5.77
CA SER A 200 -16.93 11.91 -7.04
C SER A 200 -15.78 11.55 -7.99
N GLU A 201 -15.98 11.78 -9.29
CA GLU A 201 -14.93 11.59 -10.29
C GLU A 201 -13.73 12.52 -10.01
N GLY A 202 -12.53 11.96 -10.04
CA GLY A 202 -11.29 12.70 -9.81
C GLY A 202 -11.19 13.36 -8.44
N CYS A 203 -11.88 12.83 -7.43
CA CYS A 203 -11.87 13.39 -6.07
C CYS A 203 -10.47 13.39 -5.43
N GLY A 204 -9.53 12.61 -5.95
CA GLY A 204 -8.24 12.37 -5.36
C GLY A 204 -8.29 11.19 -4.39
N LEU A 205 -7.28 10.32 -4.45
CA LEU A 205 -7.22 9.13 -3.59
C LEU A 205 -7.14 9.50 -2.11
N ASP A 206 -6.65 10.70 -1.77
CA ASP A 206 -6.62 11.15 -0.38
C ASP A 206 -8.01 11.26 0.26
N ASN A 207 -9.03 11.51 -0.57
CA ASN A 207 -10.44 11.59 -0.19
C ASN A 207 -11.18 10.24 -0.32
N VAL A 208 -10.47 9.18 -0.71
CA VAL A 208 -11.01 7.82 -0.81
C VAL A 208 -10.69 7.06 0.47
N LEU A 209 -11.72 6.40 1.02
CA LEU A 209 -11.54 5.51 2.16
C LEU A 209 -11.07 4.14 1.64
N MET A 210 -9.83 3.80 1.98
CA MET A 210 -9.21 2.52 1.63
C MET A 210 -9.46 1.49 2.74
N SER A 211 -9.60 0.21 2.39
CA SER A 211 -9.63 -0.90 3.36
C SER A 211 -8.55 -0.73 4.42
N TRP A 212 -8.92 -0.85 5.70
CA TRP A 212 -8.03 -0.51 6.81
C TRP A 212 -6.86 -1.48 6.93
N GLY A 213 -5.66 -0.96 7.11
CA GLY A 213 -4.44 -1.74 7.25
C GLY A 213 -3.20 -0.89 7.54
N HIS A 214 -2.04 -1.51 7.42
CA HIS A 214 -0.73 -0.93 7.69
C HIS A 214 -0.42 0.30 6.84
N ASP A 215 -0.79 0.31 5.55
CA ASP A 215 -0.60 1.46 4.65
C ASP A 215 -1.20 2.75 5.24
N ASP A 216 -2.51 2.70 5.54
CA ASP A 216 -3.28 3.87 5.94
C ASP A 216 -2.91 4.30 7.36
N TYR A 217 -2.63 3.35 8.25
CA TYR A 217 -2.15 3.67 9.59
C TYR A 217 -0.74 4.29 9.58
N MET A 218 0.20 3.74 8.81
CA MET A 218 1.55 4.30 8.72
C MET A 218 1.55 5.67 8.03
N TYR A 219 0.64 5.88 7.07
CA TYR A 219 0.39 7.20 6.51
C TYR A 219 -0.09 8.18 7.58
N LEU A 220 -1.06 7.80 8.42
CA LEU A 220 -1.54 8.66 9.52
C LEU A 220 -0.42 9.00 10.51
N VAL A 221 0.40 8.01 10.89
CA VAL A 221 1.59 8.21 11.73
C VAL A 221 2.56 9.18 11.05
N SER A 222 2.75 9.09 9.74
CA SER A 222 3.75 9.90 9.03
C SER A 222 3.28 11.33 8.77
N ALA A 223 2.11 11.49 8.17
CA ALA A 223 1.57 12.77 7.72
C ALA A 223 1.03 13.63 8.88
N GLY A 224 0.58 12.99 9.96
CA GLY A 224 -0.23 13.64 11.00
C GLY A 224 -1.63 13.99 10.46
N ILE A 225 -2.65 14.06 11.31
CA ILE A 225 -4.00 14.40 10.84
C ILE A 225 -4.03 15.83 10.30
N ILE A 226 -4.25 15.98 9.00
CA ILE A 226 -4.90 17.15 8.43
C ILE A 226 -6.40 16.83 8.45
N GLN A 227 -7.16 17.42 9.37
CA GLN A 227 -8.62 17.35 9.30
C GLN A 227 -9.07 18.09 8.03
N THR A 228 -9.46 17.35 7.00
CA THR A 228 -10.38 17.86 5.98
C THR A 228 -11.73 18.01 6.66
N THR A 229 -12.14 19.25 6.90
CA THR A 229 -13.49 19.60 7.32
C THR A 229 -14.49 18.98 6.35
N GLU A 230 -15.41 18.15 6.85
CA GLU A 230 -16.59 17.73 6.09
C GLU A 230 -17.35 18.99 5.62
N GLN A 231 -17.31 19.28 4.33
CA GLN A 231 -18.31 20.14 3.69
C GLN A 231 -19.57 19.29 3.52
N PHE A 232 -20.48 19.38 4.49
CA PHE A 232 -21.86 18.95 4.27
C PHE A 232 -22.44 19.79 3.12
N PHE A 233 -22.68 19.17 1.97
CA PHE A 233 -23.59 19.71 0.99
C PHE A 233 -25.01 19.60 1.56
N GLU A 234 -25.46 20.66 2.24
CA GLU A 234 -26.89 20.86 2.46
C GLU A 234 -27.55 21.10 1.08
N HIS A 235 -28.10 20.04 0.50
CA HIS A 235 -29.17 20.25 -0.48
C HIS A 235 -30.41 20.75 0.27
N PRO A 236 -30.98 21.92 -0.08
CA PRO A 236 -32.18 22.41 0.58
C PRO A 236 -33.36 21.53 0.15
N ALA A 237 -33.79 20.62 1.03
CA ALA A 237 -35.10 20.00 0.91
C ALA A 237 -36.18 21.02 1.30
N PRO A 238 -37.30 21.10 0.57
CA PRO A 238 -38.32 22.11 0.78
C PRO A 238 -39.04 21.89 2.12
N ALA A 239 -39.38 23.01 2.75
CA ALA A 239 -40.02 23.08 4.06
C ALA A 239 -41.29 22.21 4.14
N ALA A 240 -41.27 21.24 5.07
CA ALA A 240 -42.35 20.87 6.00
C ALA A 240 -42.25 19.38 6.39
N ALA A 241 -41.73 19.06 7.58
CA ALA A 241 -42.21 17.94 8.41
C ALA A 241 -41.45 17.86 9.76
N VAL A 242 -42.22 18.05 10.83
CA VAL A 242 -42.15 17.37 12.14
C VAL A 242 -40.76 17.12 12.74
N PHE A 243 -40.42 17.93 13.75
CA PHE A 243 -39.29 17.71 14.66
C PHE A 243 -39.46 16.38 15.42
N LEU A 244 -38.68 15.37 15.02
CA LEU A 244 -38.29 14.28 15.92
C LEU A 244 -36.98 14.74 16.57
N ASN A 245 -36.96 14.86 17.90
CA ASN A 245 -35.74 15.11 18.69
C ASN A 245 -34.80 13.91 18.56
N VAL A 246 -34.04 13.83 17.48
CA VAL A 246 -32.81 13.06 17.43
C VAL A 246 -31.76 13.92 18.10
N GLN A 247 -31.29 13.50 19.26
CA GLN A 247 -30.09 14.04 19.89
C GLN A 247 -28.93 13.76 18.93
N ILE A 248 -28.65 14.73 18.04
CA ILE A 248 -27.40 14.78 17.31
C ILE A 248 -26.35 14.96 18.40
N VAL A 249 -25.61 13.89 18.68
CA VAL A 249 -24.38 13.97 19.48
C VAL A 249 -23.44 14.83 18.65
N SER A 250 -23.46 16.13 18.91
CA SER A 250 -22.47 17.07 18.40
C SER A 250 -21.16 16.70 19.08
N PHE A 251 -20.29 16.02 18.34
CA PHE A 251 -18.92 15.86 18.77
C PHE A 251 -18.25 17.23 18.70
N SER A 252 -17.97 17.78 19.88
CA SER A 252 -17.07 18.92 20.03
C SER A 252 -15.74 18.60 19.33
N PRO A 253 -15.13 19.53 18.58
CA PRO A 253 -13.77 19.37 18.10
C PRO A 253 -12.83 19.46 19.30
N SER A 254 -12.68 18.37 20.05
CA SER A 254 -11.62 18.23 21.01
C SER A 254 -10.32 18.15 20.23
N GLN A 255 -9.50 19.20 20.37
CA GLN A 255 -8.09 19.28 20.07
C GLN A 255 -7.41 17.89 19.98
N VAL A 256 -7.08 17.43 18.76
CA VAL A 256 -6.12 16.34 18.52
C VAL A 256 -4.98 16.92 17.67
N ALA A 257 -3.76 16.59 18.05
CA ALA A 257 -2.62 17.50 17.98
C ALA A 257 -1.94 17.59 16.60
N LYS A 258 -1.14 18.65 16.45
CA LYS A 258 -0.21 18.84 15.33
C LYS A 258 0.88 17.76 15.39
N GLU A 259 0.65 16.60 14.78
CA GLU A 259 1.42 15.38 15.06
C GLU A 259 2.42 15.00 13.96
N ASN A 260 3.52 14.38 14.44
CA ASN A 260 4.70 13.78 13.80
C ASN A 260 5.49 14.56 12.74
N LYS A 261 4.95 15.61 12.12
CA LYS A 261 5.64 16.62 11.29
C LYS A 261 6.80 16.06 10.44
N THR A 262 6.51 15.06 9.62
CA THR A 262 7.49 14.54 8.67
C THR A 262 7.91 15.61 7.66
N THR A 263 9.13 15.49 7.15
CA THR A 263 9.58 16.25 5.97
C THR A 263 9.72 15.35 4.73
N LEU A 264 9.20 14.12 4.79
CA LEU A 264 9.13 13.22 3.65
C LEU A 264 8.30 13.86 2.52
N PRO A 265 8.75 13.78 1.25
CA PRO A 265 8.00 14.35 0.13
C PRO A 265 6.66 13.63 -0.06
N SER A 266 5.71 14.30 -0.75
CA SER A 266 4.39 13.74 -1.07
C SER A 266 4.47 12.39 -1.76
N ALA A 267 5.44 12.19 -2.66
CA ALA A 267 5.69 10.90 -3.30
C ALA A 267 5.99 9.76 -2.29
N GLY A 268 6.76 10.03 -1.24
CA GLY A 268 7.05 9.03 -0.20
C GLY A 268 5.82 8.70 0.64
N LEU A 269 5.01 9.70 0.98
CA LEU A 269 3.74 9.50 1.69
C LEU A 269 2.71 8.75 0.84
N PHE A 270 2.65 9.05 -0.46
CA PHE A 270 1.79 8.35 -1.42
C PHE A 270 2.19 6.88 -1.55
N ILE A 271 3.48 6.58 -1.62
CA ILE A 271 3.96 5.19 -1.59
C ILE A 271 3.49 4.49 -0.33
N ILE A 272 3.75 5.05 0.85
CA ILE A 272 3.36 4.44 2.14
C ILE A 272 1.86 4.12 2.16
N ARG A 273 1.02 5.04 1.68
CA ARG A 273 -0.44 4.90 1.74
C ARG A 273 -1.04 3.94 0.70
N TYR A 274 -0.35 3.68 -0.41
CA TYR A 274 -0.94 2.96 -1.55
C TYR A 274 -0.09 1.81 -2.10
N HIS A 275 1.00 1.42 -1.45
CA HIS A 275 1.86 0.32 -1.92
C HIS A 275 1.18 -1.06 -1.89
N SER A 276 0.13 -1.24 -1.08
CA SER A 276 -0.71 -2.43 -1.11
C SER A 276 -1.89 -2.31 -2.09
N PHE A 277 -2.06 -1.18 -2.79
CA PHE A 277 -3.23 -0.94 -3.67
C PHE A 277 -3.02 -1.55 -5.07
N TYR A 278 -2.76 -2.86 -5.12
CA TYR A 278 -2.48 -3.63 -6.34
C TYR A 278 -3.54 -3.49 -7.44
N PRO A 279 -4.86 -3.47 -7.15
CA PRO A 279 -5.87 -3.17 -8.16
C PRO A 279 -5.56 -1.91 -8.98
N LEU A 280 -5.02 -0.85 -8.35
CA LEU A 280 -4.61 0.36 -9.04
C LEU A 280 -3.28 0.16 -9.77
N HIS A 281 -2.19 -0.06 -9.04
CA HIS A 281 -0.84 0.04 -9.62
C HIS A 281 -0.37 -1.21 -10.39
N LYS A 282 -1.14 -2.30 -10.38
CA LYS A 282 -0.89 -3.49 -11.23
C LYS A 282 -1.92 -3.64 -12.34
N HIS A 283 -3.18 -3.30 -12.08
CA HIS A 283 -4.29 -3.58 -13.00
C HIS A 283 -4.93 -2.33 -13.61
N GLY A 284 -4.62 -1.11 -13.13
CA GLY A 284 -5.18 0.14 -13.63
C GLY A 284 -6.63 0.40 -13.23
N ALA A 285 -7.15 -0.35 -12.25
CA ALA A 285 -8.49 -0.13 -11.71
C ALA A 285 -8.55 1.16 -10.88
N TYR A 286 -9.75 1.69 -10.67
CA TYR A 286 -10.01 2.90 -9.85
C TYR A 286 -9.35 4.21 -10.31
N THR A 287 -8.76 4.26 -11.50
CA THR A 287 -8.17 5.50 -12.07
C THR A 287 -9.16 6.65 -12.22
N HIS A 288 -10.47 6.38 -12.22
CA HIS A 288 -11.53 7.40 -12.21
C HIS A 288 -11.65 8.18 -10.90
N LEU A 289 -11.01 7.73 -9.82
CA LEU A 289 -10.97 8.44 -8.53
C LEU A 289 -9.73 9.34 -8.40
N MET A 290 -8.71 9.14 -9.25
CA MET A 290 -7.43 9.84 -9.16
C MET A 290 -7.51 11.29 -9.65
N ASN A 291 -6.83 12.20 -8.94
CA ASN A 291 -6.53 13.55 -9.41
C ASN A 291 -5.17 13.61 -10.14
N GLU A 292 -4.70 14.79 -10.52
CA GLU A 292 -3.40 14.93 -11.22
C GLU A 292 -2.19 14.63 -10.33
N GLU A 293 -2.24 14.98 -9.04
CA GLU A 293 -1.17 14.69 -8.08
C GLU A 293 -1.02 13.17 -7.88
N ASP A 294 -2.13 12.44 -7.78
CA ASP A 294 -2.11 10.98 -7.68
C ASP A 294 -1.42 10.35 -8.90
N LYS A 295 -1.70 10.86 -10.11
CA LYS A 295 -1.08 10.37 -11.36
C LYS A 295 0.41 10.64 -11.37
N GLU A 296 0.83 11.81 -10.88
CA GLU A 296 2.24 12.16 -10.76
C GLU A 296 2.97 11.28 -9.74
N ASN A 297 2.33 10.93 -8.63
CA ASN A 297 2.93 10.08 -7.60
C ASN A 297 2.90 8.59 -7.94
N LEU A 298 1.94 8.14 -8.76
CA LEU A 298 1.82 6.75 -9.21
C LEU A 298 3.10 6.24 -9.91
N LYS A 299 3.83 7.11 -10.61
CA LYS A 299 5.13 6.75 -11.21
C LYS A 299 6.16 6.28 -10.18
N TRP A 300 6.18 6.93 -9.01
CA TRP A 300 7.07 6.57 -7.90
C TRP A 300 6.62 5.30 -7.20
N LEU A 301 5.31 5.07 -7.13
CA LEU A 301 4.76 3.81 -6.63
C LEU A 301 5.15 2.61 -7.50
N HIS A 302 5.11 2.75 -8.83
CA HIS A 302 5.61 1.70 -9.72
C HIS A 302 7.10 1.41 -9.54
N VAL A 303 7.92 2.45 -9.34
CA VAL A 303 9.34 2.30 -9.02
C VAL A 303 9.52 1.55 -7.71
N PHE A 304 8.83 1.98 -6.65
CA PHE A 304 8.90 1.37 -5.32
C PHE A 304 8.48 -0.12 -5.33
N ASN A 305 7.34 -0.43 -5.94
CA ASN A 305 6.75 -1.78 -5.92
C ASN A 305 7.68 -2.84 -6.53
N LYS A 306 8.57 -2.46 -7.45
CA LYS A 306 9.63 -3.35 -7.94
C LYS A 306 10.50 -3.86 -6.79
N TYR A 307 10.92 -2.98 -5.89
CA TYR A 307 11.83 -3.32 -4.81
C TYR A 307 11.12 -4.02 -3.67
N ASP A 308 9.95 -3.55 -3.26
CA ASP A 308 9.15 -4.22 -2.23
C ASP A 308 8.87 -5.69 -2.61
N LEU A 309 8.45 -5.94 -3.85
CA LEU A 309 8.13 -7.30 -4.27
C LEU A 309 9.37 -8.17 -4.49
N TYR A 310 10.36 -7.67 -5.24
CA TYR A 310 11.41 -8.52 -5.80
C TYR A 310 12.69 -8.58 -4.96
N SER A 311 12.86 -7.68 -3.99
CA SER A 311 14.04 -7.68 -3.10
C SER A 311 13.99 -8.79 -2.04
N LYS A 312 12.81 -9.40 -1.84
CA LYS A 312 12.57 -10.51 -0.90
C LYS A 312 13.52 -11.67 -1.16
N SER A 313 14.44 -11.89 -0.23
CA SER A 313 15.55 -12.83 -0.41
C SER A 313 15.88 -13.56 0.89
N ASN A 314 16.49 -14.74 0.76
CA ASN A 314 17.05 -15.46 1.91
C ASN A 314 18.39 -14.87 2.40
N VAL A 315 18.96 -13.91 1.66
CA VAL A 315 20.21 -13.23 2.03
C VAL A 315 19.89 -12.10 3.02
N ARG A 316 20.42 -12.22 4.24
CA ARG A 316 20.22 -11.25 5.30
C ARG A 316 21.12 -10.01 5.16
N ILE A 317 20.61 -8.88 5.61
CA ILE A 317 21.36 -7.62 5.69
C ILE A 317 22.02 -7.53 7.07
N ASP A 318 23.28 -7.08 7.09
CA ASP A 318 23.99 -6.79 8.34
C ASP A 318 23.41 -5.51 8.97
N VAL A 319 22.46 -5.68 9.88
CA VAL A 319 21.70 -4.61 10.54
C VAL A 319 22.64 -3.60 11.19
N GLU A 320 23.64 -4.04 11.95
CA GLU A 320 24.55 -3.15 12.68
C GLU A 320 25.39 -2.29 11.72
N LYS A 321 25.73 -2.84 10.55
CA LYS A 321 26.48 -2.09 9.53
C LYS A 321 25.64 -0.98 8.88
N VAL A 322 24.35 -1.21 8.65
CA VAL A 322 23.48 -0.26 7.93
C VAL A 322 22.69 0.67 8.84
N LYS A 323 22.45 0.28 10.10
CA LYS A 323 21.70 1.05 11.10
C LYS A 323 22.16 2.51 11.23
N PRO A 324 23.47 2.86 11.28
CA PRO A 324 23.90 4.26 11.37
C PRO A 324 23.42 5.13 10.20
N TYR A 325 23.38 4.57 8.98
CA TYR A 325 22.90 5.28 7.80
C TYR A 325 21.40 5.54 7.91
N TYR A 326 20.61 4.52 8.23
CA TYR A 326 19.16 4.66 8.33
C TYR A 326 18.70 5.52 9.51
N MET A 327 19.40 5.44 10.64
CA MET A 327 19.20 6.38 11.76
C MET A 327 19.39 7.83 11.30
N SER A 328 20.41 8.12 10.49
CA SER A 328 20.62 9.48 9.96
C SER A 328 19.49 9.97 9.04
N LEU A 329 18.83 9.06 8.31
CA LEU A 329 17.65 9.40 7.51
C LEU A 329 16.42 9.61 8.38
N ILE A 330 16.22 8.77 9.39
CA ILE A 330 15.15 8.93 10.38
C ILE A 330 15.25 10.31 11.03
N ASP A 331 16.44 10.67 11.53
CA ASP A 331 16.71 11.98 12.16
C ASP A 331 16.51 13.16 11.19
N LYS A 332 16.76 12.95 9.89
CA LYS A 332 16.55 13.97 8.85
C LYS A 332 15.06 14.21 8.61
N TYR A 333 14.26 13.14 8.52
CA TYR A 333 12.89 13.21 8.01
C TYR A 333 11.81 13.23 9.08
N PHE A 334 12.12 12.76 10.29
CA PHE A 334 11.17 12.61 11.39
C PHE A 334 11.76 13.15 12.70
N PRO A 335 10.91 13.60 13.64
CA PRO A 335 11.36 13.85 15.00
C PRO A 335 11.76 12.54 15.68
N ALA A 336 12.62 12.64 16.69
CA ALA A 336 13.20 11.48 17.39
C ALA A 336 12.14 10.53 17.99
N LYS A 337 10.96 11.04 18.34
CA LYS A 337 9.83 10.26 18.82
C LYS A 337 8.58 10.65 18.04
N LEU A 338 7.82 9.63 17.69
CA LEU A 338 6.52 9.74 17.03
C LEU A 338 5.43 9.29 17.99
N ARG A 339 4.25 9.87 17.84
CA ARG A 339 3.01 9.36 18.40
C ARG A 339 2.44 8.30 17.46
N TRP A 340 2.06 7.16 18.02
CA TRP A 340 1.51 6.03 17.28
C TRP A 340 0.12 5.69 17.78
#